data_AF-A0A0Q9SAL3-F1
#
_entry.id   AF-A0A0Q9SAL3-F1
#
_cell.length_a   1.000
_cell.length_b   1.000
_cell.length_c   1.000
_cell.angle_alpha   90.00
_cell.angle_beta   90.00
_cell.angle_gamma   90.00
#
_symmetry.space_group_name_H-M   'P 1'
#
loop_
_entity.id
_entity.type
_entity.pdbx_description
1 polymer ?
#
loop_
_entity_poly.entity_id
_entity_poly.type
_entity_poly.pdbx_seq_one_letter_code
_entity_poly.pdbx_strand_id
1 'polypeptide(L)'
;MHSIYQRLVAARPETAGHVANAASDGAESDRLPDQVTEGLTRVPYPALLIVQIVGTDLRCDGTDPQHYPEFRDNVTKAVHTVLKASPNATVVLIGDPGRPASYAKVIAAQPTTPKDFIANRPCFLFSANKTINHVEVARVTTLLAAYEAQQARACQGLRQCHTDGGAAARMELGIGEYSEDFLHPSISGHAHTAAAEWPVVASALGLG
;
A
#
# COMPACT_ATOMS: atom_id res chain seq x y z
N MET A 1 10.99 13.71 11.95
CA MET A 1 10.33 12.39 12.07
C MET A 1 9.93 11.95 10.68
N HIS A 2 10.53 10.87 10.18
CA HIS A 2 10.47 10.48 8.77
C HIS A 2 9.62 9.23 8.52
N SER A 3 9.37 8.39 9.53
CA SER A 3 8.56 7.17 9.39
C SER A 3 7.39 7.13 10.37
N ILE A 4 6.39 6.28 10.09
CA ILE A 4 5.27 6.02 11.01
C ILE A 4 5.79 5.50 12.35
N TYR A 5 6.77 4.58 12.35
CA TYR A 5 7.39 4.09 13.57
C TYR A 5 8.02 5.21 14.42
N GLN A 6 8.77 6.13 13.82
CA GLN A 6 9.37 7.24 14.58
C GLN A 6 8.31 8.16 15.19
N ARG A 7 7.20 8.38 14.48
CA ARG A 7 6.06 9.15 14.99
C ARG A 7 5.32 8.40 16.12
N LEU A 8 5.19 7.07 15.99
CA LEU A 8 4.64 6.22 17.03
C LEU A 8 5.50 6.24 18.29
N VAL A 9 6.83 6.09 18.18
CA VAL A 9 7.74 6.20 19.33
C VAL A 9 7.65 7.56 20.00
N ALA A 10 7.49 8.63 19.23
CA ALA A 10 7.33 9.96 19.82
C ALA A 10 6.02 10.11 20.62
N ALA A 11 4.94 9.46 20.19
CA ALA A 11 3.65 9.48 20.88
C ALA A 11 3.55 8.43 22.01
N ARG A 12 4.27 7.32 21.86
CA ARG A 12 4.30 6.14 22.75
C ARG A 12 5.74 5.64 22.90
N PRO A 13 6.56 6.29 23.76
CA PRO A 13 7.98 5.95 23.92
C PRO A 13 8.25 4.49 24.26
N GLU A 14 7.30 3.80 24.90
CA GLU A 14 7.35 2.37 25.21
C GLU A 14 7.40 1.46 23.98
N THR A 15 7.11 1.98 22.78
CA THR A 15 7.24 1.23 21.52
C THR A 15 8.66 1.25 20.93
N ALA A 16 9.59 1.99 21.55
CA ALA A 16 10.97 2.07 21.09
C ALA A 16 11.65 0.69 21.08
N GLY A 17 12.23 0.32 19.94
CA GLY A 17 12.88 -0.96 19.71
C GLY A 17 11.93 -2.09 19.29
N HIS A 18 10.62 -1.86 19.29
CA HIS A 18 9.60 -2.87 18.98
C HIS A 18 9.01 -2.66 17.58
N VAL A 19 9.82 -2.95 16.56
CA VAL A 19 9.43 -2.81 15.16
C VAL A 19 9.91 -3.99 14.32
N ALA A 20 9.07 -4.45 13.40
CA ALA A 20 9.41 -5.42 12.39
C ALA A 20 8.89 -4.95 11.03
N ASN A 21 9.69 -5.15 9.99
CA ASN A 21 9.25 -5.08 8.60
C ASN A 21 9.42 -6.48 8.01
N ALA A 22 8.31 -7.09 7.61
CA ALA A 22 8.25 -8.41 6.98
C ALA A 22 7.85 -8.31 5.50
N ALA A 23 7.84 -7.11 4.91
CA ALA A 23 7.62 -6.94 3.49
C ALA A 23 8.77 -7.57 2.69
N SER A 24 8.44 -8.08 1.50
CA SER A 24 9.41 -8.65 0.57
C SER A 24 9.05 -8.24 -0.85
N ASP A 25 10.07 -8.01 -1.68
CA ASP A 25 9.91 -7.62 -3.07
C ASP A 25 9.06 -8.63 -3.85
N GLY A 26 8.10 -8.13 -4.63
CA GLY A 26 7.21 -8.96 -5.44
C GLY A 26 6.26 -9.85 -4.65
N ALA A 27 6.03 -9.59 -3.36
CA ALA A 27 5.01 -10.31 -2.60
C ALA A 27 3.60 -9.95 -3.08
N GLU A 28 2.82 -10.99 -3.37
CA GLU A 28 1.36 -10.92 -3.53
C GLU A 28 0.66 -11.14 -2.19
N SER A 29 -0.67 -10.91 -2.16
CA SER A 29 -1.49 -11.04 -0.97
C SER A 29 -1.42 -12.42 -0.31
N ASP A 30 -1.14 -13.49 -1.06
CA ASP A 30 -1.00 -14.85 -0.54
C ASP A 30 0.16 -15.04 0.46
N ARG A 31 1.16 -14.16 0.40
CA ARG A 31 2.30 -14.12 1.34
C ARG A 31 1.97 -13.42 2.66
N LEU A 32 0.90 -12.63 2.73
CA LEU A 32 0.57 -11.83 3.93
C LEU A 32 0.45 -12.66 5.22
N PRO A 33 -0.21 -13.84 5.24
CA PRO A 33 -0.31 -14.64 6.47
C PRO A 33 1.07 -15.07 6.99
N ASP A 34 2.00 -15.44 6.09
CA ASP A 34 3.37 -15.80 6.45
C ASP A 34 4.14 -14.58 6.96
N GLN A 35 4.04 -13.43 6.29
CA GLN A 35 4.71 -12.18 6.68
C GLN A 35 4.23 -11.68 8.05
N VAL A 36 2.92 -11.78 8.34
CA VAL A 36 2.39 -11.46 9.68
C VAL A 36 2.94 -12.43 10.72
N THR A 37 2.98 -13.73 10.42
CA THR A 37 3.56 -14.73 11.32
C THR A 37 5.03 -14.43 11.61
N GLU A 38 5.82 -14.09 10.60
CA GLU A 38 7.22 -13.67 10.76
C GLU A 38 7.33 -12.41 11.63
N GLY A 39 6.53 -11.38 11.36
CA GLY A 39 6.51 -10.14 12.15
C GLY A 39 6.24 -10.39 13.63
N LEU A 40 5.28 -11.29 13.93
CA LEU A 40 4.94 -11.70 15.29
C LEU A 40 6.07 -12.43 16.03
N THR A 41 7.04 -13.05 15.33
CA THR A 41 8.22 -13.61 15.99
C THR A 41 9.14 -12.54 16.59
N ARG A 42 9.11 -11.33 16.04
CA ARG A 42 9.96 -10.19 16.43
C ARG A 42 9.21 -9.19 17.32
N VAL A 43 7.92 -8.99 17.06
CA VAL A 43 7.01 -8.16 17.86
C VAL A 43 5.76 -8.99 18.20
N PRO A 44 5.78 -9.78 19.29
CA PRO A 44 4.70 -10.73 19.58
C PRO A 44 3.35 -10.10 19.92
N TYR A 45 3.37 -8.87 20.44
CA TYR A 45 2.17 -8.13 20.84
C TYR A 45 2.19 -6.73 20.24
N PRO A 46 2.05 -6.59 18.91
CA PRO A 46 2.11 -5.30 18.27
C PRO A 46 0.93 -4.43 18.71
N ALA A 47 1.19 -3.15 18.92
CA ALA A 47 0.14 -2.15 19.07
C ALA A 47 -0.48 -1.75 17.72
N LEU A 48 0.29 -1.90 16.64
CA LEU A 48 -0.07 -1.50 15.29
C LEU A 48 0.44 -2.52 14.26
N LEU A 49 -0.42 -2.96 13.36
CA LEU A 49 -0.06 -3.59 12.09
C LEU A 49 -0.45 -2.64 10.94
N ILE A 50 0.46 -2.46 9.99
CA ILE A 50 0.21 -1.76 8.73
C ILE A 50 0.34 -2.76 7.59
N VAL A 51 -0.63 -2.76 6.67
CA VAL A 51 -0.61 -3.60 5.46
C VAL A 51 -0.77 -2.72 4.23
N GLN A 52 0.19 -2.79 3.32
CA GLN A 52 0.14 -2.19 1.98
C GLN A 52 0.55 -3.28 0.98
N ILE A 53 -0.38 -3.75 0.15
CA ILE A 53 -0.15 -4.97 -0.66
C ILE A 53 -0.77 -4.93 -2.06
N VAL A 54 -1.59 -3.92 -2.39
CA VAL A 54 -2.44 -3.95 -3.59
C VAL A 54 -1.64 -4.09 -4.89
N GLY A 55 -0.52 -3.37 -5.02
CA GLY A 55 0.19 -3.22 -6.29
C GLY A 55 0.56 -4.52 -7.01
N THR A 56 1.09 -5.53 -6.29
CA THR A 56 1.57 -6.78 -6.91
C THR A 56 0.44 -7.70 -7.37
N ASP A 57 -0.74 -7.63 -6.73
CA ASP A 57 -1.89 -8.47 -7.08
C ASP A 57 -2.59 -8.04 -8.39
N LEU A 58 -2.25 -6.87 -8.96
CA LEU A 58 -2.81 -6.39 -10.21
C LEU A 58 -2.27 -7.21 -11.39
N ARG A 59 -3.15 -7.96 -12.05
CA ARG A 59 -2.80 -8.83 -13.19
C ARG A 59 -3.01 -8.13 -14.52
N CYS A 60 -4.03 -7.28 -14.56
CA CYS A 60 -4.38 -6.49 -15.72
C CYS A 60 -4.78 -7.28 -16.99
N ASP A 61 -4.88 -8.60 -16.94
CA ASP A 61 -5.23 -9.46 -18.08
C ASP A 61 -6.75 -9.66 -18.27
N GLY A 62 -7.56 -8.96 -17.48
CA GLY A 62 -9.01 -9.06 -17.46
C GLY A 62 -9.54 -10.12 -16.49
N THR A 63 -8.66 -10.77 -15.73
CA THR A 63 -9.02 -11.78 -14.73
C THR A 63 -9.03 -11.27 -13.29
N ASP A 64 -8.65 -10.00 -13.04
CA ASP A 64 -8.62 -9.43 -11.69
C ASP A 64 -9.93 -9.66 -10.88
N PRO A 65 -11.15 -9.49 -11.46
CA PRO A 65 -12.40 -9.72 -10.72
C PRO A 65 -12.56 -11.14 -10.15
N GLN A 66 -11.98 -12.14 -10.81
CA GLN A 66 -12.01 -13.54 -10.37
C GLN A 66 -11.12 -13.75 -9.13
N HIS A 67 -10.13 -12.88 -8.90
CA HIS A 67 -9.15 -12.97 -7.81
C HIS A 67 -9.46 -12.05 -6.62
N TYR A 68 -10.43 -11.13 -6.74
CA TYR A 68 -10.87 -10.31 -5.61
C TYR A 68 -11.25 -11.10 -4.34
N PRO A 69 -11.97 -12.24 -4.43
CA PRO A 69 -12.27 -13.03 -3.24
C PRO A 69 -11.02 -13.61 -2.58
N GLU A 70 -10.08 -14.12 -3.37
CA GLU A 70 -8.81 -14.68 -2.89
C GLU A 70 -7.98 -13.62 -2.17
N PHE A 71 -7.80 -12.46 -2.80
CA PHE A 71 -7.13 -11.31 -2.21
C PHE A 71 -7.76 -10.91 -0.86
N ARG A 72 -9.09 -10.76 -0.83
CA ARG A 72 -9.83 -10.42 0.39
C ARG A 72 -9.57 -11.47 1.48
N ASP A 73 -9.68 -12.74 1.15
CA ASP A 73 -9.53 -13.83 2.11
C ASP A 73 -8.09 -13.88 2.68
N ASN A 74 -7.08 -13.58 1.86
CA ASN A 74 -5.69 -13.47 2.31
C ASN A 74 -5.47 -12.29 3.27
N VAL A 75 -6.02 -11.11 2.95
CA VAL A 75 -6.00 -9.95 3.86
C VAL A 75 -6.74 -10.27 5.16
N THR A 76 -7.95 -10.83 5.08
CA THR A 76 -8.74 -11.23 6.25
C THR A 76 -7.99 -12.22 7.14
N LYS A 77 -7.31 -13.23 6.57
CA LYS A 77 -6.47 -14.16 7.33
C LYS A 77 -5.34 -13.42 8.07
N ALA A 78 -4.63 -12.52 7.39
CA ALA A 78 -3.55 -11.74 7.99
C ALA A 78 -4.05 -10.88 9.17
N VAL A 79 -5.19 -10.20 9.00
CA VAL A 79 -5.84 -9.42 10.06
C VAL A 79 -6.25 -10.31 11.25
N HIS A 80 -6.88 -11.45 10.99
CA HIS A 80 -7.28 -12.36 12.06
C HIS A 80 -6.08 -12.98 12.80
N THR A 81 -4.99 -13.28 12.09
CA THR A 81 -3.76 -13.81 12.71
C THR A 81 -3.19 -12.81 13.72
N VAL A 82 -3.06 -11.53 13.35
CA VAL A 82 -2.55 -10.53 14.30
C VAL A 82 -3.53 -10.27 15.45
N LEU A 83 -4.84 -10.20 15.19
CA LEU A 83 -5.85 -9.95 16.24
C LEU A 83 -6.02 -11.14 17.18
N LYS A 84 -5.71 -12.36 16.73
CA LYS A 84 -5.66 -13.53 17.61
C LYS A 84 -4.46 -13.48 18.56
N ALA A 85 -3.30 -13.05 18.08
CA ALA A 85 -2.08 -12.93 18.88
C ALA A 85 -2.09 -11.69 19.82
N SER A 86 -2.63 -10.58 19.32
CA SER A 86 -2.76 -9.29 20.01
C SER A 86 -4.17 -8.73 19.81
N PRO A 87 -5.14 -9.11 20.65
CA PRO A 87 -6.54 -8.65 20.53
C PRO A 87 -6.74 -7.14 20.61
N ASN A 88 -5.75 -6.42 21.15
CA ASN A 88 -5.75 -4.96 21.27
C ASN A 88 -4.92 -4.27 20.17
N ALA A 89 -4.33 -5.02 19.23
CA ALA A 89 -3.63 -4.43 18.10
C ALA A 89 -4.60 -3.60 17.25
N THR A 90 -4.14 -2.46 16.76
CA THR A 90 -4.80 -1.70 15.69
C THR A 90 -4.25 -2.16 14.35
N VAL A 91 -5.10 -2.36 13.36
CA VAL A 91 -4.71 -2.72 11.99
C VAL A 91 -5.12 -1.59 11.06
N VAL A 92 -4.18 -1.12 10.23
CA VAL A 92 -4.45 -0.12 9.20
C VAL A 92 -4.08 -0.70 7.84
N LEU A 93 -5.08 -0.83 6.97
CA LEU A 93 -4.92 -1.24 5.58
C LEU A 93 -4.74 0.02 4.73
N ILE A 94 -3.57 0.15 4.13
CA ILE A 94 -3.18 1.28 3.28
C ILE A 94 -3.42 0.89 1.82
N GLY A 95 -4.01 1.80 1.05
CA GLY A 95 -4.20 1.66 -0.39
C GLY A 95 -2.90 1.86 -1.16
N ASP A 96 -3.01 2.00 -2.48
CA ASP A 96 -1.84 2.27 -3.31
C ASP A 96 -1.53 3.79 -3.33
N PRO A 97 -0.27 4.22 -3.06
CA PRO A 97 0.09 5.63 -3.05
C PRO A 97 -0.08 6.32 -4.42
N GLY A 98 -0.88 7.38 -4.42
CA GLY A 98 -1.22 8.15 -5.59
C GLY A 98 -2.15 7.42 -6.55
N ARG A 99 -2.27 7.98 -7.76
CA ARG A 99 -3.10 7.40 -8.83
C ARG A 99 -2.36 7.37 -10.16
N PRO A 100 -2.71 6.41 -11.05
CA PRO A 100 -2.07 6.26 -12.36
C PRO A 100 -2.02 7.54 -13.19
N ALA A 101 -3.04 8.40 -13.10
CA ALA A 101 -3.07 9.66 -13.82
C ALA A 101 -2.02 10.66 -13.33
N SER A 102 -1.82 10.78 -12.01
CA SER A 102 -0.82 11.68 -11.42
C SER A 102 0.59 11.16 -11.69
N TYR A 103 0.80 9.86 -11.49
CA TYR A 103 2.04 9.17 -11.85
C TYR A 103 2.40 9.38 -13.34
N ALA A 104 1.46 9.11 -14.25
CA ALA A 104 1.72 9.22 -15.69
C ALA A 104 2.10 10.65 -16.10
N LYS A 105 1.53 11.68 -15.46
CA LYS A 105 1.92 13.08 -15.70
C LYS A 105 3.36 13.36 -15.27
N VAL A 106 3.78 12.85 -14.11
CA VAL A 106 5.14 13.07 -13.57
C VAL A 106 6.19 12.41 -14.47
N ILE A 107 5.92 11.20 -14.94
CA ILE A 107 6.82 10.47 -15.85
C ILE A 107 6.81 11.07 -17.27
N ALA A 108 5.65 11.51 -17.78
CA ALA A 108 5.56 12.19 -19.08
C ALA A 108 6.33 13.52 -19.14
N ALA A 109 6.53 14.18 -17.98
CA ALA A 109 7.31 15.41 -17.89
C ALA A 109 8.83 15.18 -17.93
N GLN A 110 9.30 13.93 -17.86
CA GLN A 110 10.72 13.62 -17.94
C GLN A 110 11.22 13.72 -19.39
N PRO A 111 12.46 14.21 -19.62
CA PRO A 111 13.04 14.31 -20.97
C PRO A 111 13.04 12.97 -21.73
N THR A 112 13.11 11.86 -20.99
CA THR A 112 13.02 10.51 -21.54
C THR A 112 12.15 9.64 -20.64
N THR A 113 10.97 9.26 -21.10
CA THR A 113 10.24 8.13 -20.53
C THR A 113 11.06 6.85 -20.76
N PRO A 114 11.40 6.08 -19.72
CA PRO A 114 12.19 4.87 -19.89
C PRO A 114 11.44 3.86 -20.77
N LYS A 115 12.19 3.12 -21.61
CA LYS A 115 11.62 2.19 -22.60
C LYS A 115 10.77 1.10 -21.95
N ASP A 116 11.12 0.71 -20.74
CA ASP A 116 10.44 -0.35 -19.99
C ASP A 116 9.02 0.04 -19.54
N PHE A 117 8.67 1.34 -19.60
CA PHE A 117 7.31 1.83 -19.31
C PHE A 117 6.42 1.90 -20.55
N ILE A 118 6.96 1.63 -21.73
CA ILE A 118 6.30 1.87 -23.01
C ILE A 118 5.92 0.54 -23.66
N ALA A 119 4.63 0.24 -23.73
CA ALA A 119 4.11 -0.89 -24.50
C ALA A 119 2.61 -0.77 -24.77
N ASN A 120 2.12 -1.51 -25.77
CA ASN A 120 0.69 -1.64 -26.05
C ASN A 120 0.15 -2.93 -25.40
N ARG A 121 0.31 -3.07 -24.08
CA ARG A 121 -0.19 -4.23 -23.32
C ARG A 121 -0.88 -3.75 -22.03
N PRO A 122 -1.72 -4.58 -21.40
CA PRO A 122 -2.39 -4.16 -20.19
C PRO A 122 -1.40 -3.76 -19.08
N CYS A 123 -1.82 -2.79 -18.27
CA CYS A 123 -1.12 -2.14 -17.15
C CYS A 123 -0.07 -1.10 -17.58
N PHE A 124 0.23 -0.97 -18.88
CA PHE A 124 1.21 -0.01 -19.35
C PHE A 124 0.57 1.36 -19.56
N LEU A 125 0.99 2.32 -18.74
CA LEU A 125 0.43 3.68 -18.72
C LEU A 125 0.94 4.55 -19.88
N PHE A 126 1.89 4.07 -20.67
CA PHE A 126 2.42 4.73 -21.85
C PHE A 126 2.32 3.84 -23.09
N SER A 127 1.72 4.37 -24.14
CA SER A 127 1.63 3.74 -25.46
C SER A 127 3.00 3.70 -26.14
N ALA A 128 3.17 2.83 -27.15
CA ALA A 128 4.41 2.66 -27.91
C ALA A 128 5.02 3.97 -28.49
N ASN A 129 4.18 4.97 -28.76
CA ASN A 129 4.56 6.31 -29.23
C ASN A 129 4.94 7.30 -28.09
N LYS A 130 5.11 6.80 -26.85
CA LYS A 130 5.46 7.56 -25.64
C LYS A 130 4.40 8.55 -25.15
N THR A 131 3.16 8.44 -25.61
CA THR A 131 2.05 9.23 -25.07
C THR A 131 1.37 8.49 -23.93
N ILE A 132 0.80 9.23 -22.97
CA ILE A 132 -0.02 8.64 -21.91
C ILE A 132 -1.14 7.81 -22.54
N ASN A 133 -1.28 6.56 -22.10
CA ASN A 133 -2.36 5.69 -22.50
C ASN A 133 -3.55 5.89 -21.54
N HIS A 134 -4.47 6.78 -21.91
CA HIS A 134 -5.62 7.12 -21.06
C HIS A 134 -6.57 5.94 -20.78
N VAL A 135 -6.65 4.96 -21.70
CA VAL A 135 -7.44 3.74 -21.50
C VAL A 135 -6.83 2.92 -20.37
N GLU A 136 -5.51 2.72 -20.40
CA GLU A 136 -4.81 1.94 -19.37
C GLU A 136 -4.75 2.68 -18.04
N VAL A 137 -4.61 4.01 -18.04
CA VAL A 137 -4.73 4.83 -16.82
C VAL A 137 -6.09 4.64 -16.15
N ALA A 138 -7.19 4.68 -16.92
CA ALA A 138 -8.53 4.47 -16.37
C ALA A 138 -8.73 3.03 -15.88
N ARG A 139 -8.20 2.04 -16.62
CA ARG A 139 -8.26 0.62 -16.28
C ARG A 139 -7.55 0.33 -14.95
N VAL A 140 -6.28 0.73 -14.82
CA VAL A 140 -5.51 0.53 -13.58
C VAL A 140 -6.14 1.29 -12.41
N THR A 141 -6.64 2.51 -12.62
CA THR A 141 -7.36 3.25 -11.56
C THR A 141 -8.57 2.48 -11.04
N THR A 142 -9.33 1.84 -11.94
CA THR A 142 -10.50 1.03 -11.58
C THR A 142 -10.09 -0.23 -10.82
N LEU A 143 -9.02 -0.90 -11.25
CA LEU A 143 -8.49 -2.09 -10.57
C LEU A 143 -8.00 -1.77 -9.15
N LEU A 144 -7.19 -0.72 -8.99
CA LEU A 144 -6.72 -0.27 -7.67
C LEU A 144 -7.89 -0.02 -6.71
N ALA A 145 -8.90 0.75 -7.16
CA ALA A 145 -10.08 1.02 -6.35
C ALA A 145 -10.88 -0.25 -5.99
N ALA A 146 -10.91 -1.25 -6.88
CA ALA A 146 -11.61 -2.50 -6.63
C ALA A 146 -10.89 -3.37 -5.58
N TYR A 147 -9.56 -3.44 -5.62
CA TYR A 147 -8.75 -4.12 -4.60
C TYR A 147 -8.79 -3.40 -3.25
N GLU A 148 -8.70 -2.06 -3.23
CA GLU A 148 -8.88 -1.26 -2.01
C GLU A 148 -10.28 -1.44 -1.41
N ALA A 149 -11.32 -1.60 -2.24
CA ALA A 149 -12.65 -1.97 -1.76
C ALA A 149 -12.68 -3.38 -1.13
N GLN A 150 -11.82 -4.31 -1.58
CA GLN A 150 -11.66 -5.61 -0.91
C GLN A 150 -10.94 -5.48 0.43
N GLN A 151 -9.94 -4.60 0.57
CA GLN A 151 -9.35 -4.27 1.87
C GLN A 151 -10.42 -3.76 2.84
N ALA A 152 -11.28 -2.83 2.40
CA ALA A 152 -12.39 -2.33 3.21
C ALA A 152 -13.36 -3.45 3.63
N ARG A 153 -13.68 -4.38 2.72
CA ARG A 153 -14.51 -5.57 3.02
C ARG A 153 -13.83 -6.50 4.01
N ALA A 154 -12.51 -6.68 3.93
CA ALA A 154 -11.76 -7.51 4.87
C ALA A 154 -11.79 -6.98 6.32
N CYS A 155 -11.91 -5.65 6.50
CA CYS A 155 -12.06 -5.03 7.82
C CYS A 155 -13.51 -5.04 8.36
N GLN A 156 -14.52 -5.42 7.58
CA GLN A 156 -15.93 -5.27 8.00
C GLN A 156 -16.21 -6.05 9.29
N GLY A 157 -16.79 -5.37 10.28
CA GLY A 157 -17.15 -5.95 11.57
C GLY A 157 -16.00 -6.02 12.59
N LEU A 158 -14.78 -5.66 12.22
CA LEU A 158 -13.62 -5.66 13.12
C LEU A 158 -13.34 -4.22 13.61
N ARG A 159 -13.60 -3.95 14.89
CA ARG A 159 -13.42 -2.60 15.48
C ARG A 159 -11.98 -2.11 15.45
N GLN A 160 -11.03 -3.04 15.43
CA GLN A 160 -9.60 -2.78 15.41
C GLN A 160 -9.04 -2.57 13.99
N CYS A 161 -9.83 -2.81 12.94
CA CYS A 161 -9.38 -2.80 11.55
C CYS A 161 -9.89 -1.56 10.85
N HIS A 162 -8.97 -0.77 10.32
CA HIS A 162 -9.22 0.51 9.67
C HIS A 162 -8.63 0.48 8.26
N THR A 163 -9.22 1.28 7.37
CA THR A 163 -8.61 1.62 6.09
C THR A 163 -8.05 3.03 6.16
N ASP A 164 -7.13 3.36 5.27
CA ASP A 164 -6.59 4.72 5.12
C ASP A 164 -7.61 5.77 4.65
N GLY A 165 -8.84 5.35 4.31
CA GLY A 165 -9.88 6.23 3.75
C GLY A 165 -9.45 6.91 2.44
N GLY A 166 -8.55 6.29 1.68
CA GLY A 166 -7.94 6.82 0.47
C GLY A 166 -6.91 7.92 0.72
N ALA A 167 -6.28 7.97 1.90
CA ALA A 167 -5.17 8.89 2.14
C ALA A 167 -4.03 8.65 1.15
N ALA A 168 -3.63 7.39 0.94
CA ALA A 168 -2.61 7.01 -0.03
C ALA A 168 -3.03 7.43 -1.44
N ALA A 169 -4.28 7.12 -1.82
CA ALA A 169 -4.85 7.44 -3.11
C ALA A 169 -4.81 8.94 -3.49
N ARG A 170 -4.88 9.84 -2.50
CA ARG A 170 -4.87 11.29 -2.73
C ARG A 170 -3.47 11.87 -2.86
N MET A 171 -2.44 11.07 -2.64
CA MET A 171 -1.07 11.54 -2.70
C MET A 171 -0.67 11.97 -4.12
N GLU A 172 0.14 13.01 -4.19
CA GLU A 172 0.83 13.42 -5.41
C GLU A 172 2.32 13.34 -5.14
N LEU A 173 3.00 12.38 -5.76
CA LEU A 173 4.44 12.21 -5.65
C LEU A 173 5.14 12.96 -6.78
N GLY A 174 6.17 13.74 -6.45
CA GLY A 174 7.07 14.36 -7.41
C GLY A 174 8.13 13.39 -7.94
N ILE A 175 8.84 13.77 -9.02
CA ILE A 175 9.87 12.90 -9.60
C ILE A 175 11.00 12.53 -8.62
N GLY A 176 11.39 13.46 -7.74
CA GLY A 176 12.41 13.20 -6.70
C GLY A 176 11.93 12.26 -5.57
N GLU A 177 10.65 11.90 -5.58
CA GLU A 177 10.04 10.99 -4.61
C GLU A 177 9.90 9.57 -5.15
N TYR A 178 10.27 9.35 -6.42
CA TYR A 178 10.47 8.03 -6.98
C TYR A 178 11.95 7.64 -6.91
N SER A 179 12.20 6.33 -6.83
CA SER A 179 13.52 5.75 -6.97
C SER A 179 14.02 5.85 -8.42
N GLU A 180 15.26 5.43 -8.68
CA GLU A 180 15.86 5.45 -10.03
C GLU A 180 15.09 4.59 -11.05
N ASP A 181 14.31 3.61 -10.59
CA ASP A 181 13.46 2.80 -11.43
C ASP A 181 12.16 3.50 -11.87
N PHE A 182 11.86 4.69 -11.33
CA PHE A 182 10.63 5.43 -11.58
C PHE A 182 9.32 4.68 -11.27
N LEU A 183 9.38 3.61 -10.47
CA LEU A 183 8.24 2.78 -10.10
C LEU A 183 8.03 2.81 -8.59
N HIS A 184 9.08 2.57 -7.81
CA HIS A 184 9.00 2.52 -6.37
C HIS A 184 9.26 3.90 -5.75
N PRO A 185 8.69 4.21 -4.56
CA PRO A 185 9.05 5.41 -3.83
C PRO A 185 10.53 5.42 -3.44
N SER A 186 11.18 6.59 -3.50
CA SER A 186 12.48 6.80 -2.87
C SER A 186 12.34 6.87 -1.35
N ILE A 187 13.47 7.03 -0.63
CA ILE A 187 13.43 7.32 0.82
C ILE A 187 12.56 8.56 1.09
N SER A 188 12.64 9.59 0.23
CA SER A 188 11.80 10.78 0.36
C SER A 188 10.33 10.47 0.10
N GLY A 189 10.03 9.66 -0.93
CA GLY A 189 8.67 9.23 -1.23
C GLY A 189 8.04 8.43 -0.10
N HIS A 190 8.76 7.47 0.48
CA HIS A 190 8.30 6.74 1.67
C HIS A 190 8.09 7.66 2.87
N ALA A 191 8.92 8.69 3.06
CA ALA A 191 8.73 9.67 4.13
C ALA A 191 7.48 10.54 3.90
N HIS A 192 7.18 10.89 2.65
CA HIS A 192 5.95 11.58 2.28
C HIS A 192 4.73 10.68 2.51
N THR A 193 4.76 9.41 2.10
CA THR A 193 3.69 8.44 2.40
C THR A 193 3.46 8.34 3.90
N ALA A 194 4.53 8.16 4.68
CA ALA A 194 4.43 8.10 6.14
C ALA A 194 3.83 9.37 6.75
N ALA A 195 4.08 10.54 6.17
CA ALA A 195 3.48 11.81 6.62
C ALA A 195 1.99 11.91 6.27
N ALA A 196 1.61 11.49 5.07
CA ALA A 196 0.21 11.51 4.60
C ALA A 196 -0.67 10.51 5.38
N GLU A 197 -0.11 9.35 5.73
CA GLU A 197 -0.82 8.27 6.44
C GLU A 197 -0.89 8.49 7.95
N TRP A 198 0.04 9.27 8.52
CA TRP A 198 0.13 9.44 9.96
C TRP A 198 -1.16 9.91 10.64
N PRO A 199 -1.92 10.90 10.11
CA PRO A 199 -3.19 11.30 10.73
C PRO A 199 -4.20 10.14 10.85
N VAL A 200 -4.26 9.26 9.85
CA VAL A 200 -5.16 8.10 9.89
C VAL A 200 -4.68 7.07 10.92
N VAL A 201 -3.38 6.76 10.92
CA VAL A 201 -2.77 5.86 11.89
C VAL A 201 -2.93 6.37 13.33
N ALA A 202 -2.67 7.65 13.56
CA ALA A 202 -2.80 8.28 14.86
C ALA A 202 -4.25 8.25 15.36
N SER A 203 -5.22 8.57 14.48
CA SER A 203 -6.63 8.48 14.81
C SER A 203 -7.07 7.06 15.14
N ALA A 204 -6.63 6.07 14.37
CA ALA A 204 -6.94 4.65 14.61
C ALA A 204 -6.39 4.16 15.96
N LEU A 205 -5.22 4.66 16.36
CA LEU A 205 -4.59 4.36 17.65
C LEU A 205 -5.16 5.16 18.83
N GLY A 206 -6.06 6.12 18.60
CA GLY A 206 -6.57 7.03 19.63
C GLY A 206 -5.53 8.01 20.16
N LEU A 207 -4.63 8.48 19.29
CA LEU A 207 -3.55 9.43 19.60
C LEU A 207 -3.86 10.89 19.18
N GLY A 208 -5.06 11.13 18.63
CA GLY A 208 -5.52 12.43 18.14
C GLY A 208 -6.52 13.10 19.07
#